data_AF-A0A370HYC8-F1
#
_entry.id   AF-A0A370HYC8-F1
#
_cell.length_a   1.000
_cell.length_b   1.000
_cell.length_c   1.000
_cell.angle_alpha   90.00
_cell.angle_beta   90.00
_cell.angle_gamma   90.00
#
_symmetry.space_group_name_H-M   'P 1'
#
loop_
_entity.id
_entity.type
_entity.pdbx_description
1 polymer ?
#
loop_
_entity_poly.entity_id
_entity_poly.type
_entity_poly.pdbx_seq_one_letter_code
_entity_poly.pdbx_strand_id
1 'polypeptide(L)' 'MLVGAHTLGYVTDPDAARVLFRGVLGWAPLDAGDGWLIFRCPSAELAVHAADPVETGRCAL' A
#
# COMPACT_ATOMS: atom_id res chain seq x y z
N MET A 1 12.99 20.05 2.99
CA MET A 1 11.96 19.95 1.94
C MET A 1 11.79 18.47 1.61
N LEU A 2 10.56 17.93 1.52
CA LEU A 2 10.31 16.52 1.19
C LEU A 2 10.23 16.36 -0.33
N VAL A 3 10.91 15.36 -0.88
CA VAL A 3 10.99 15.12 -2.34
C VAL A 3 10.24 13.85 -2.77
N GLY A 4 9.83 13.02 -1.82
CA GLY A 4 9.16 11.75 -2.05
C GLY A 4 8.79 11.06 -0.75
N ALA A 5 7.99 10.00 -0.86
CA ALA A 5 7.62 9.14 0.24
C ALA A 5 7.44 7.70 -0.27
N HIS A 6 7.89 6.73 0.52
CA HIS A 6 7.57 5.32 0.34
C HIS A 6 6.57 4.94 1.42
N THR A 7 5.36 4.58 1.04
CA THR A 7 4.25 4.38 1.97
C THR A 7 3.73 2.95 1.88
N LEU A 8 3.64 2.30 3.04
CA LEU A 8 2.95 1.01 3.20
C LEU A 8 1.67 1.22 3.98
N GLY A 9 0.54 0.84 3.39
CA GLY A 9 -0.75 0.75 4.07
C GLY A 9 -1.00 -0.68 4.55
N TYR A 10 -1.22 -0.86 5.85
CA TYR A 10 -1.64 -2.13 6.43
C TYR A 10 -3.17 -2.16 6.54
N VAL A 11 -3.80 -3.17 5.95
CA VAL A 11 -5.25 -3.25 5.83
C VAL A 11 -5.76 -4.61 6.28
N THR A 12 -6.91 -4.63 6.93
CA THR A 12 -7.59 -5.88 7.34
C THR A 12 -8.28 -6.59 6.18
N ASP A 13 -8.61 -5.84 5.12
CA ASP A 13 -9.16 -6.36 3.85
C ASP A 13 -8.26 -5.90 2.69
N PRO A 14 -7.24 -6.70 2.32
CA PRO A 14 -6.32 -6.35 1.25
C PRO A 14 -6.98 -6.30 -0.12
N ASP A 15 -7.97 -7.15 -0.39
CA ASP A 15 -8.61 -7.22 -1.70
C ASP A 15 -9.51 -6.01 -1.96
N ALA A 16 -10.31 -5.60 -0.97
CA ALA A 16 -11.10 -4.37 -1.07
C ALA A 16 -10.20 -3.13 -1.23
N ALA A 17 -9.10 -3.06 -0.47
CA ALA A 17 -8.15 -1.96 -0.59
C ALA A 17 -7.50 -1.90 -1.97
N ARG A 18 -7.06 -3.04 -2.52
CA ARG A 18 -6.47 -3.14 -3.86
C ARG A 18 -7.46 -2.65 -4.94
N VAL A 19 -8.73 -3.02 -4.84
CA VAL A 19 -9.78 -2.53 -5.76
C VAL A 19 -9.97 -1.01 -5.63
N LEU A 20 -10.06 -0.50 -4.41
CA LEU A 20 -10.20 0.93 -4.14
C LEU A 20 -9.04 1.72 -4.76
N PHE A 21 -7.79 1.34 -4.47
CA PHE A 21 -6.63 2.09 -4.94
C PHE A 21 -6.43 2.00 -6.46
N ARG A 22 -6.75 0.86 -7.08
CA ARG A 22 -6.79 0.77 -8.56
C ARG A 22 -7.80 1.76 -9.16
N GLY A 23 -8.98 1.88 -8.57
CA GLY A 23 -10.02 2.78 -9.05
C GLY A 23 -9.72 4.26 -8.80
N VAL A 24 -9.17 4.60 -7.63
CA VAL A 24 -8.95 5.99 -7.21
C VAL A 24 -7.66 6.56 -7.81
N LEU A 25 -6.56 5.81 -7.79
CA LEU A 25 -5.26 6.32 -8.25
C LEU A 25 -5.16 6.35 -9.78
N GLY A 26 -5.87 5.45 -10.47
CA GLY A 26 -5.82 5.35 -11.93
C GLY A 26 -4.45 4.97 -12.49
N TRP A 27 -3.49 4.62 -11.63
CA TRP A 27 -2.13 4.22 -12.01
C TRP A 27 -2.04 2.70 -12.16
N ALA A 28 -1.20 2.26 -13.09
CA ALA A 28 -0.90 0.85 -13.27
C ALA A 28 -0.14 0.32 -12.05
N PRO A 29 -0.65 -0.71 -11.34
CA PRO A 29 0.11 -1.37 -10.30
C PRO A 29 1.14 -2.34 -10.89
N LEU A 30 2.23 -2.52 -10.16
CA LEU A 30 3.13 -3.67 -10.29
C LEU A 30 2.68 -4.73 -9.27
N ASP A 31 2.54 -5.98 -9.70
CA ASP A 31 2.33 -7.10 -8.79
C ASP A 31 3.69 -7.71 -8.41
N ALA A 32 4.04 -7.63 -7.13
CA ALA A 32 5.29 -8.16 -6.58
C ALA A 32 5.17 -9.64 -6.15
N GLY A 33 4.04 -10.29 -6.44
CA GLY A 33 3.72 -11.65 -6.02
C GLY A 33 2.56 -11.70 -5.01
N ASP A 34 1.77 -12.77 -5.05
CA ASP A 34 0.65 -13.02 -4.13
C ASP A 34 -0.36 -11.85 -4.01
N GLY A 35 -0.50 -11.08 -5.10
CA GLY A 35 -1.38 -9.92 -5.16
C GLY A 35 -0.83 -8.68 -4.44
N TRP A 36 0.44 -8.67 -4.04
CA TRP A 36 1.06 -7.50 -3.44
C TRP A 36 1.26 -6.40 -4.49
N LEU A 37 0.34 -5.44 -4.48
CA LEU A 37 0.35 -4.34 -5.44
C LEU A 37 1.18 -3.18 -4.95
N ILE A 38 2.07 -2.74 -5.84
CA ILE A 38 2.86 -1.53 -5.73
C ILE A 38 2.37 -0.54 -6.78
N PHE A 39 1.86 0.61 -6.33
CA PHE A 39 1.37 1.67 -7.21
C PHE A 39 2.48 2.71 -7.42
N ARG A 40 2.82 2.93 -8.69
CA ARG A 40 3.80 3.94 -9.08
C ARG A 40 3.18 5.33 -9.01
N CYS A 41 3.70 6.18 -8.15
CA CYS A 41 3.46 7.62 -8.14
C CYS A 41 4.70 8.34 -8.72
N PRO A 42 4.60 9.59 -9.20
CA PRO A 42 5.73 10.27 -9.86
C PRO A 42 7.04 10.30 -9.07
N SER A 43 6.99 10.68 -7.79
CA SER A 43 8.14 10.72 -6.88
C SER A 43 7.93 9.89 -5.61
N ALA A 44 6.95 8.98 -5.64
CA ALA A 44 6.52 8.22 -4.48
C ALA A 44 6.03 6.83 -4.88
N GLU A 45 5.80 6.00 -3.88
CA GLU A 45 5.27 4.66 -4.06
C GLU A 45 4.26 4.39 -2.95
N LEU A 46 3.15 3.73 -3.32
CA LEU A 46 2.19 3.19 -2.36
C LEU A 46 2.12 1.67 -2.53
N ALA A 47 2.35 0.95 -1.43
CA ALA A 47 2.10 -0.47 -1.37
C ALA A 47 1.02 -0.80 -0.32
N VAL A 48 0.27 -1.86 -0.55
CA VAL A 48 -0.78 -2.33 0.37
C VAL A 48 -0.44 -3.74 0.84
N HIS A 49 -0.36 -3.90 2.16
CA HIS A 49 -0.05 -5.16 2.81
C HIS A 49 -1.21 -5.55 3.76
N ALA A 50 -1.45 -6.85 3.93
CA ALA A 50 -2.39 -7.31 4.94
C ALA A 50 -1.86 -6.92 6.34
N ALA A 51 -2.72 -6.38 7.19
CA ALA A 51 -2.40 -6.25 8.60
C ALA A 51 -2.31 -7.65 9.21
N ASP A 52 -1.22 -7.95 9.92
CA ASP A 52 -1.14 -9.17 10.71
C ASP A 52 -2.20 -9.09 11.84
N PRO A 53 -2.92 -10.17 12.18
CA PRO A 53 -3.83 -10.19 13.32
C PRO A 53 -3.15 -9.86 14.67
N VAL A 54 -1.83 -10.06 14.76
CA VAL A 54 -1.04 -9.61 15.92
C VAL A 54 -0.61 -8.16 15.70
N GLU A 55 -0.74 -7.31 16.73
CA GLU A 55 -0.30 -5.89 16.74
C GLU A 55 1.22 -5.73 16.51
N THR A 56 1.69 -6.03 15.31
CA THR A 56 3.06 -5.77 14.87
C THR A 56 3.10 -4.42 14.17
N GLY A 57 4.09 -3.59 14.50
CA GLY A 57 4.30 -2.29 13.83
C GLY A 57 3.59 -1.08 14.43
N ARG A 58 2.86 -1.21 15.55
CA ARG A 58 2.44 -0.03 16.32
C ARG A 58 3.65 0.55 17.05
N CYS A 59 4.09 1.74 16.66
CA CYS A 59 4.93 2.57 17.51
C CYS A 59 4.04 3.03 18.67
N ALA A 60 4.24 2.46 19.86
CA ALA A 60 3.64 3.01 21.07
C ALA A 60 4.17 4.43 21.24
N LEU A 61 3.28 5.41 21.07
CA LEU A 61 3.57 6.81 21.36
C LEU A 61 3.59 7.06 22.86
#